data_AF-A0A357VU94-F1
#
_entry.id   AF-A0A357VU94-F1
#
_cell.length_a   1.000
_cell.length_b   1.000
_cell.length_c   1.000
_cell.angle_alpha   90.00
_cell.angle_beta   90.00
_cell.angle_gamma   90.00
#
_symmetry.space_group_name_H-M   'P 1'
#
loop_
_entity.id
_entity.type
_entity.pdbx_description
1 polymer ?
#
loop_
_entity_poly.entity_id
_entity_poly.type
_entity_poly.pdbx_seq_one_letter_code
_entity_poly.pdbx_strand_id
1 'polypeptide(L)'
;DLEKKQKDGFFVVVYGKPDHPEILGLKGNVDESKLLITLSPVKVPQKKILIVSQTTMGEEEYKNFIANILTINSFTEVLIRDTICSETVLREKETLELSKKSTLMLVIGGKNSSNTQKLYRISKKYCKRTYHIESLEELKEIVISSQDKIGIVTGSSTPTSQLNKVLEYLSQKKEDLS
;
A
#
# COMPACT_ATOMS: atom_id res chain seq x y z
N ASP A 1 18.04 1.83 -11.63
CA ASP A 1 18.30 3.21 -12.06
C ASP A 1 17.41 3.57 -13.25
N LEU A 2 16.59 4.61 -13.08
CA LEU A 2 15.63 5.12 -14.06
C LEU A 2 16.28 6.13 -15.01
N GLU A 3 17.21 6.95 -14.49
CA GLU A 3 17.93 7.96 -15.26
C GLU A 3 18.71 7.30 -16.40
N LYS A 4 19.45 6.23 -16.08
CA LYS A 4 20.14 5.41 -17.08
C LYS A 4 19.19 4.88 -18.15
N LYS A 5 17.97 4.49 -17.80
CA LYS A 5 16.99 3.97 -18.77
C LYS A 5 16.43 5.08 -19.66
N GLN A 6 16.23 6.28 -19.14
CA GLN A 6 15.89 7.43 -19.98
C GLN A 6 17.01 7.82 -20.95
N LYS A 7 18.28 7.66 -20.53
CA LYS A 7 19.46 7.79 -21.40
C LYS A 7 19.49 6.71 -22.50
N ASP A 8 19.06 5.49 -22.17
CA ASP A 8 18.88 4.39 -23.14
C ASP A 8 17.64 4.58 -24.06
N GLY A 9 16.94 5.72 -23.98
CA GLY A 9 15.80 6.07 -24.83
C GLY A 9 14.44 5.56 -24.37
N PHE A 10 14.32 5.06 -23.14
CA PHE A 10 13.03 4.65 -22.59
C PHE A 10 12.21 5.83 -22.06
N PHE A 11 10.92 5.81 -22.38
CA PHE A 11 9.92 6.62 -21.68
C PHE A 11 9.44 5.87 -20.43
N VAL A 12 9.50 6.50 -19.26
CA VAL A 12 9.19 5.84 -17.98
C VAL A 12 7.73 6.07 -17.62
N VAL A 13 7.00 4.98 -17.42
CA VAL A 13 5.62 4.97 -16.90
C VAL A 13 5.65 4.43 -15.48
N VAL A 14 5.26 5.26 -14.51
CA VAL A 14 5.17 4.90 -13.10
C VAL A 14 3.72 4.69 -12.72
N TYR A 15 3.37 3.47 -12.31
CA TYR A 15 2.09 3.18 -11.69
C TYR A 15 2.11 3.66 -10.23
N GLY A 16 1.44 4.78 -9.95
CA GLY A 16 1.52 5.39 -8.62
C GLY A 16 0.80 6.73 -8.50
N LYS A 17 0.80 7.28 -7.29
CA LYS A 17 0.14 8.55 -6.96
C LYS A 17 1.08 9.74 -7.23
N PRO A 18 0.72 10.71 -8.10
CA PRO A 18 1.59 11.85 -8.43
C PRO A 18 2.11 12.66 -7.23
N ASP A 19 1.29 12.79 -6.18
CA ASP A 19 1.60 13.61 -5.00
C ASP A 19 2.25 12.82 -3.86
N HIS A 20 2.59 11.54 -4.06
CA HIS A 20 3.19 10.73 -3.01
C HIS A 20 4.68 11.09 -2.81
N PRO A 21 5.20 11.18 -1.56
CA PRO A 21 6.59 11.57 -1.30
C PRO A 21 7.64 10.75 -2.08
N GLU A 22 7.41 9.45 -2.22
CA GLU A 22 8.26 8.55 -3.03
C GLU A 22 8.35 8.99 -4.51
N ILE A 23 7.23 9.42 -5.08
CA ILE A 23 7.14 9.88 -6.46
C ILE A 23 7.76 11.27 -6.62
N LEU A 24 7.52 12.16 -5.66
CA LEU A 24 8.14 13.49 -5.64
C LEU A 24 9.68 13.38 -5.58
N GLY A 25 10.20 12.46 -4.77
CA GLY A 25 11.63 12.17 -4.71
C GLY A 25 12.19 11.57 -6.02
N LEU A 26 11.38 10.81 -6.75
CA LEU A 26 11.76 10.25 -8.05
C LEU A 26 11.91 11.35 -9.11
N LYS A 27 10.98 12.32 -9.17
CA LYS A 27 11.02 13.42 -10.14
C LYS A 27 12.31 14.22 -10.10
N GLY A 28 12.90 14.41 -8.91
CA GLY A 28 14.16 15.15 -8.75
C GLY A 28 15.39 14.50 -9.40
N ASN A 29 15.28 13.24 -9.86
CA ASN A 29 16.41 12.46 -10.38
C ASN A 29 16.20 11.99 -11.83
N VAL A 30 15.14 12.42 -12.50
CA VAL A 30 14.79 11.97 -13.86
C VAL A 30 14.34 13.14 -14.74
N ASP A 31 14.43 12.96 -16.06
CA ASP A 31 13.87 13.88 -17.04
C ASP A 31 12.33 13.78 -17.03
N GLU A 32 11.66 14.79 -16.50
CA GLU A 32 10.19 14.84 -16.40
C GLU A 32 9.50 14.81 -17.77
N SER A 33 10.17 15.24 -18.85
CA SER A 33 9.61 15.15 -20.21
C SER A 33 9.50 13.71 -20.72
N LYS A 34 10.20 12.78 -20.08
CA LYS A 34 10.22 11.34 -20.37
C LYS A 34 9.59 10.51 -19.24
N LEU A 35 8.68 11.12 -18.50
CA LEU A 35 8.03 10.51 -17.34
C LEU A 35 6.51 10.66 -17.43
N LEU A 36 5.79 9.59 -17.10
CA LEU A 36 4.35 9.59 -16.87
C LEU A 36 4.07 8.91 -15.54
N ILE A 37 3.34 9.57 -14.65
CA ILE A 37 2.85 8.98 -13.40
C ILE A 37 1.33 8.90 -13.47
N THR A 38 0.77 7.70 -13.31
CA THR A 38 -0.68 7.48 -13.42
C THR A 38 -1.15 6.29 -12.61
N LEU A 39 -2.41 6.32 -12.18
CA LEU A 39 -3.13 5.19 -11.59
C LEU A 39 -4.02 4.45 -12.59
N SER A 40 -4.12 4.95 -13.83
CA SER A 40 -5.02 4.41 -14.84
C SER A 40 -4.31 4.28 -16.18
N PRO A 41 -4.64 3.26 -16.98
CA PRO A 41 -4.02 3.06 -18.28
C PRO A 41 -4.39 4.23 -19.20
N VAL A 42 -3.38 4.82 -19.84
CA VAL A 42 -3.54 5.95 -20.78
C VAL A 42 -2.81 5.68 -22.09
N LYS A 43 -3.16 6.43 -23.13
CA LYS A 43 -2.41 6.41 -24.39
C LYS A 43 -1.04 7.04 -24.19
N VAL A 44 0.01 6.31 -24.57
CA VAL A 44 1.40 6.75 -24.49
C VAL A 44 1.95 6.87 -25.92
N PRO A 45 2.38 8.06 -26.36
CA PRO A 45 2.83 8.25 -27.75
C PRO A 45 4.17 7.55 -28.04
N GLN A 46 5.02 7.37 -27.02
CA GLN A 46 6.31 6.70 -27.14
C GLN A 46 6.16 5.19 -27.32
N LYS A 47 7.05 4.61 -28.13
CA LYS A 47 7.02 3.19 -28.50
C LYS A 47 7.92 2.31 -27.66
N LYS A 48 8.94 2.90 -27.02
CA LYS A 48 9.90 2.24 -26.14
C LYS A 48 9.67 2.70 -24.71
N ILE A 49 9.13 1.82 -23.87
CA ILE A 49 8.68 2.19 -22.52
C ILE A 49 9.28 1.30 -21.43
N LEU A 50 9.48 1.89 -20.25
CA LEU A 50 9.77 1.19 -19.01
C LEU A 50 8.60 1.41 -18.05
N ILE A 51 7.92 0.35 -17.65
CA ILE A 51 6.87 0.39 -16.64
C ILE A 51 7.47 0.00 -15.30
N VAL A 52 7.26 0.84 -14.29
CA VAL A 52 7.60 0.57 -12.87
C VAL A 52 6.40 0.86 -11.98
N SER A 53 6.45 0.39 -10.74
CA SER A 53 5.42 0.65 -9.72
C SER A 53 5.97 1.49 -8.58
N GLN A 54 5.14 2.34 -8.00
CA GLN A 54 5.39 2.84 -6.66
C GLN A 54 5.40 1.65 -5.68
N THR A 55 6.32 1.66 -4.72
CA THR A 55 6.66 0.52 -3.84
C THR A 55 5.46 -0.02 -3.06
N THR A 56 4.52 0.86 -2.71
CA THR A 56 3.36 0.55 -1.85
C THR A 56 2.07 0.19 -2.61
N MET A 57 2.13 0.05 -3.94
CA MET A 57 0.95 -0.28 -4.75
C MET A 57 0.55 -1.76 -4.68
N GLY A 58 -0.69 -2.07 -5.07
CA GLY A 58 -1.21 -3.43 -5.29
C GLY A 58 -0.42 -4.21 -6.33
N GLU A 59 0.02 -5.44 -6.01
CA GLU A 59 0.59 -6.34 -7.03
C GLU A 59 -0.46 -6.72 -8.07
N GLU A 60 -1.67 -7.08 -7.63
CA GLU A 60 -2.78 -7.40 -8.52
C GLU A 60 -3.23 -6.17 -9.33
N GLU A 61 -3.34 -5.01 -8.68
CA GLU A 61 -3.69 -3.75 -9.34
C GLU A 61 -2.64 -3.34 -10.38
N TYR A 62 -1.35 -3.53 -10.08
CA TYR A 62 -0.25 -3.26 -10.99
C TYR A 62 -0.23 -4.21 -12.19
N LYS A 63 -0.47 -5.52 -11.96
CA LYS A 63 -0.63 -6.50 -13.06
C LYS A 63 -1.80 -6.15 -13.97
N ASN A 64 -2.94 -5.76 -13.40
CA ASN A 64 -4.10 -5.30 -14.15
C ASN A 64 -3.80 -4.02 -14.93
N PHE A 65 -3.07 -3.07 -14.33
CA PHE A 65 -2.61 -1.85 -15.01
C PHE A 65 -1.72 -2.17 -16.22
N ILE A 66 -0.74 -3.06 -16.05
CA ILE A 66 0.15 -3.52 -17.13
C ILE A 66 -0.67 -4.14 -18.27
N ALA A 67 -1.58 -5.07 -17.96
CA ALA A 67 -2.39 -5.73 -19.00
C ALA A 67 -3.20 -4.71 -19.81
N ASN A 68 -3.82 -3.74 -19.13
CA ASN A 68 -4.62 -2.73 -19.79
C ASN A 68 -3.78 -1.73 -20.60
N ILE A 69 -2.65 -1.26 -20.07
CA ILE A 69 -1.81 -0.29 -20.79
C ILE A 69 -1.18 -0.90 -22.06
N LEU A 70 -0.84 -2.19 -22.01
CA LEU A 70 -0.35 -2.94 -23.17
C LEU A 70 -1.46 -3.19 -24.20
N THR A 71 -2.71 -3.35 -23.76
CA THR A 71 -3.84 -3.57 -24.66
C THR A 71 -4.20 -2.31 -25.44
N ILE A 72 -4.16 -1.14 -24.79
CA ILE A 72 -4.57 0.11 -25.43
C ILE A 72 -3.44 0.81 -26.21
N ASN A 73 -2.21 0.32 -26.18
CA ASN A 73 -1.06 0.93 -26.86
C ASN A 73 -0.33 -0.08 -27.74
N SER A 74 0.39 0.42 -28.74
CA SER A 74 1.26 -0.42 -29.59
C SER A 74 2.70 -0.01 -29.34
N PHE A 75 3.40 -0.78 -28.52
CA PHE A 75 4.80 -0.56 -28.17
C PHE A 75 5.71 -1.46 -29.01
N THR A 76 6.90 -0.96 -29.36
CA THR A 76 7.95 -1.73 -30.04
C THR A 76 8.86 -2.43 -29.03
N GLU A 77 9.00 -1.85 -27.83
CA GLU A 77 9.83 -2.41 -26.76
C GLU A 77 9.25 -2.01 -25.40
N VAL A 78 9.06 -3.01 -24.54
CA VAL A 78 8.53 -2.82 -23.19
C VAL A 78 9.45 -3.50 -22.21
N LEU A 79 9.95 -2.73 -21.24
CA LEU A 79 10.53 -3.29 -20.03
C LEU A 79 9.55 -3.11 -18.88
N ILE A 80 9.38 -4.15 -18.08
CA ILE A 80 8.56 -4.13 -16.87
C ILE A 80 9.50 -4.44 -15.72
N ARG A 81 9.50 -3.59 -14.69
CA ARG A 81 10.20 -3.87 -13.44
C ARG A 81 9.19 -3.86 -12.31
N ASP A 82 9.09 -5.00 -11.66
CA ASP A 82 8.42 -5.06 -10.38
C ASP A 82 9.31 -4.38 -9.33
N THR A 83 8.82 -3.26 -8.83
CA THR A 83 9.44 -2.46 -7.78
C THR A 83 8.60 -2.49 -6.51
N ILE A 84 7.62 -3.39 -6.43
CA ILE A 84 6.85 -3.65 -5.22
C ILE A 84 7.75 -4.37 -4.22
N CYS A 85 7.76 -3.91 -2.97
CA CYS A 85 8.57 -4.52 -1.93
C CYS A 85 8.00 -5.88 -1.52
N SER A 86 8.84 -6.92 -1.48
CA SER A 86 8.45 -8.26 -1.04
C SER A 86 7.92 -8.29 0.40
N GLU A 87 8.44 -7.42 1.27
CA GLU A 87 7.96 -7.23 2.65
C GLU A 87 6.50 -6.74 2.67
N THR A 88 6.12 -5.88 1.71
CA THR A 88 4.75 -5.37 1.57
C THR A 88 3.81 -6.50 1.16
N VAL A 89 4.20 -7.34 0.20
CA VAL A 89 3.42 -8.51 -0.23
C VAL A 89 3.24 -9.52 0.91
N LEU A 90 4.30 -9.77 1.68
CA LEU A 90 4.23 -10.67 2.83
C LEU A 90 3.25 -10.15 3.89
N ARG A 91 3.36 -8.88 4.28
CA ARG A 91 2.44 -8.26 5.26
C ARG A 91 0.99 -8.28 4.81
N GLU A 92 0.74 -8.09 3.52
CA GLU A 92 -0.62 -8.16 2.97
C GLU A 92 -1.20 -9.56 3.08
N LYS A 93 -0.39 -10.58 2.78
CA LYS A 93 -0.79 -11.99 2.94
C LYS A 93 -1.03 -12.33 4.41
N GLU A 94 -0.15 -11.91 5.31
CA GLU A 94 -0.31 -12.14 6.75
C GLU A 94 -1.55 -11.41 7.31
N THR A 95 -1.78 -10.17 6.87
CA THR A 95 -2.96 -9.38 7.24
C THR A 95 -4.24 -10.06 6.77
N LEU A 96 -4.24 -10.58 5.54
CA LEU A 96 -5.36 -11.34 4.98
C LEU A 96 -5.65 -12.56 5.84
N GLU A 97 -4.64 -13.37 6.16
CA GLU A 97 -4.82 -14.59 6.97
C GLU A 97 -5.23 -14.29 8.42
N LEU A 98 -4.69 -13.22 9.02
CA LEU A 98 -5.09 -12.77 10.35
C LEU A 98 -6.54 -12.28 10.38
N SER A 99 -6.95 -11.53 9.35
CA SER A 99 -8.31 -10.97 9.26
C SER A 99 -9.39 -12.04 9.17
N LYS A 100 -9.12 -13.19 8.54
CA LYS A 100 -10.04 -14.35 8.49
C LYS A 100 -10.25 -15.02 9.86
N LYS A 101 -9.31 -14.85 10.80
CA LYS A 101 -9.32 -15.51 12.12
C LYS A 101 -9.77 -14.58 13.25
N SER A 102 -9.99 -13.30 12.95
CA SER A 102 -10.24 -12.24 13.93
C SER A 102 -11.71 -11.79 13.91
N THR A 103 -12.27 -11.50 15.08
CA THR A 103 -13.63 -10.92 15.20
C THR A 103 -13.61 -9.40 15.27
N LEU A 104 -12.43 -8.82 15.51
CA LEU A 104 -12.11 -7.40 15.49
C LEU A 104 -10.71 -7.22 14.89
N MET A 105 -10.56 -6.30 13.93
CA MET A 105 -9.26 -5.93 13.34
C MET A 105 -8.95 -4.47 13.62
N LEU A 106 -7.74 -4.21 14.11
CA LEU A 106 -7.19 -2.86 14.31
C LEU A 106 -6.02 -2.65 13.35
N VAL A 107 -6.15 -1.65 12.48
CA VAL A 107 -5.10 -1.24 11.54
C VAL A 107 -4.54 0.11 11.98
N ILE A 108 -3.30 0.11 12.47
CA ILE A 108 -2.70 1.27 13.14
C ILE A 108 -1.73 1.99 12.20
N GLY A 109 -1.96 3.28 11.98
CA GLY A 109 -1.03 4.15 11.28
C GLY A 109 -1.70 5.29 10.53
N GLY A 110 -0.90 6.15 9.91
CA GLY A 110 -1.40 7.36 9.25
C GLY A 110 -2.52 7.10 8.23
N LYS A 111 -3.58 7.91 8.25
CA LYS A 111 -4.71 7.91 7.32
C LYS A 111 -4.27 8.22 5.89
N ASN A 112 -3.18 8.96 5.72
CA ASN A 112 -2.59 9.25 4.42
C ASN A 112 -1.57 8.19 3.93
N SER A 113 -1.26 7.19 4.75
CA SER A 113 -0.32 6.12 4.38
C SER A 113 -0.99 5.14 3.40
N SER A 114 -0.46 5.07 2.18
CA SER A 114 -0.94 4.11 1.16
C SER A 114 -0.87 2.67 1.66
N ASN A 115 0.21 2.30 2.36
CA ASN A 115 0.35 0.96 2.94
C ASN A 115 -0.71 0.69 4.01
N THR A 116 -0.91 1.63 4.95
CA THR A 116 -1.90 1.45 6.03
C THR A 116 -3.32 1.36 5.46
N GLN A 117 -3.67 2.21 4.49
CA GLN A 117 -4.97 2.13 3.80
C GLN A 117 -5.16 0.78 3.10
N LYS A 118 -4.10 0.23 2.50
CA LYS A 118 -4.14 -1.06 1.81
C LYS A 118 -4.38 -2.21 2.80
N LEU A 119 -3.65 -2.25 3.91
CA LEU A 119 -3.87 -3.22 4.99
C LEU A 119 -5.29 -3.12 5.58
N TYR A 120 -5.82 -1.91 5.73
CA TYR A 120 -7.20 -1.68 6.15
C TYR A 120 -8.22 -2.26 5.18
N ARG A 121 -8.07 -2.00 3.87
CA ARG A 121 -8.97 -2.55 2.84
C ARG A 121 -8.94 -4.07 2.81
N ILE A 122 -7.76 -4.68 2.90
CA ILE A 122 -7.60 -6.14 2.98
C ILE A 122 -8.31 -6.69 4.21
N SER A 123 -8.05 -6.11 5.39
CA SER A 123 -8.67 -6.55 6.64
C SER A 123 -10.20 -6.43 6.60
N LYS A 124 -10.72 -5.30 6.10
CA LYS A 124 -12.16 -5.02 6.01
C LYS A 124 -12.91 -6.01 5.11
N LYS A 125 -12.23 -6.58 4.10
CA LYS A 125 -12.80 -7.58 3.20
C LYS A 125 -13.20 -8.87 3.92
N TYR A 126 -12.47 -9.26 4.97
CA TYR A 126 -12.69 -10.54 5.68
C TYR A 126 -13.17 -10.36 7.13
N CYS A 127 -12.91 -9.22 7.76
CA CYS A 127 -13.40 -8.88 9.10
C CYS A 127 -14.25 -7.59 9.04
N LYS A 128 -15.59 -7.71 9.19
CA LYS A 128 -16.49 -6.55 9.10
C LYS A 128 -16.18 -5.49 10.17
N ARG A 129 -15.80 -5.91 11.37
CA ARG A 129 -15.33 -5.04 12.46
C ARG A 129 -13.83 -4.76 12.30
N THR A 130 -13.47 -4.07 11.22
CA THR A 130 -12.13 -3.52 11.01
C THR A 130 -12.17 -2.01 11.22
N TYR A 131 -11.21 -1.48 11.98
CA TYR A 131 -11.02 -0.06 12.26
C TYR A 131 -9.61 0.39 11.88
N HIS A 132 -9.50 1.53 11.21
CA HIS A 132 -8.24 2.22 10.94
C HIS A 132 -8.08 3.35 11.97
N ILE A 133 -7.07 3.23 12.84
CA ILE A 133 -6.80 4.19 13.91
C ILE A 133 -5.41 4.81 13.79
N GLU A 134 -5.27 6.09 14.13
CA GLU A 134 -3.99 6.80 14.23
C GLU A 134 -3.56 7.02 15.69
N SER A 135 -4.52 6.99 16.62
CA SER A 135 -4.28 7.27 18.05
C SER A 135 -5.00 6.30 18.99
N LEU A 136 -4.63 6.37 20.28
CA LEU A 136 -5.24 5.56 21.33
C LEU A 136 -6.67 6.04 21.65
N GLU A 137 -6.94 7.33 21.43
CA GLU A 137 -8.24 7.96 21.62
C GLU A 137 -9.27 7.34 20.68
N GLU A 138 -8.92 7.12 19.41
CA GLU A 138 -9.79 6.42 18.45
C GLU A 138 -10.09 4.98 18.88
N LEU A 139 -9.16 4.30 19.56
CA LEU A 139 -9.38 2.96 20.10
C LEU A 139 -10.38 2.94 21.26
N LYS A 140 -10.40 3.98 22.10
CA LYS A 140 -11.30 4.07 23.25
C LYS A 140 -12.77 4.13 22.84
N GLU A 141 -13.06 4.70 21.67
CA GLU A 141 -14.39 4.76 21.06
C GLU A 141 -14.86 3.41 20.49
N ILE A 142 -13.97 2.42 20.38
CA ILE A 142 -14.32 1.10 19.85
C ILE A 142 -14.86 0.23 20.97
N VAL A 143 -16.08 -0.27 20.76
CA VAL A 143 -16.69 -1.29 21.62
C VAL A 143 -15.95 -2.61 21.43
N ILE A 144 -15.33 -3.08 22.52
CA ILE A 144 -14.56 -4.33 22.59
C ILE A 144 -15.29 -5.28 23.54
N SER A 145 -15.46 -6.53 23.12
CA SER A 145 -16.07 -7.60 23.92
C SER A 145 -14.99 -8.56 24.44
N SER A 146 -15.22 -9.20 25.59
CA SER A 146 -14.37 -10.28 26.12
C SER A 146 -14.22 -11.46 25.17
N GLN A 147 -15.19 -11.66 24.27
CA GLN A 147 -15.15 -12.73 23.27
C GLN A 147 -14.33 -12.37 22.02
N ASP A 148 -13.82 -11.13 21.92
CA ASP A 148 -13.15 -10.68 20.72
C ASP A 148 -11.77 -11.33 20.53
N LYS A 149 -11.57 -11.90 19.34
CA LYS A 149 -10.25 -12.24 18.80
C LYS A 149 -9.73 -11.02 18.05
N ILE A 150 -8.92 -10.22 18.73
CA ILE A 150 -8.41 -8.94 18.21
C ILE A 150 -7.15 -9.20 17.39
N GLY A 151 -7.23 -8.98 16.08
CA GLY A 151 -6.08 -8.92 15.20
C GLY A 151 -5.56 -7.49 15.09
N ILE A 152 -4.25 -7.30 15.18
CA ILE A 152 -3.60 -5.99 15.12
C ILE A 152 -2.55 -6.02 14.02
N VAL A 153 -2.60 -5.03 13.14
CA VAL A 153 -1.59 -4.81 12.09
C VAL A 153 -1.18 -3.34 12.07
N THR A 154 0.09 -3.07 11.77
CA THR A 154 0.62 -1.71 11.71
C THR A 154 1.11 -1.38 10.30
N GLY A 155 0.98 -0.11 9.91
CA GLY A 155 1.65 0.40 8.72
C GLY A 155 3.17 0.40 8.89
N SER A 156 3.92 0.30 7.77
CA SER A 156 5.38 0.26 7.78
C SER A 156 6.05 1.48 8.43
N SER A 157 5.37 2.62 8.47
CA SER A 157 5.85 3.88 9.05
C SER A 157 5.31 4.15 10.47
N THR A 158 4.54 3.22 11.04
CA THR A 158 3.94 3.37 12.37
C THR A 158 4.98 3.05 13.44
N PRO A 159 5.28 3.96 14.39
CA PRO A 159 6.25 3.71 15.44
C PRO A 159 5.84 2.57 16.38
N THR A 160 6.80 1.75 16.82
CA THR A 160 6.55 0.65 17.78
C THR A 160 5.96 1.16 19.10
N SER A 161 6.26 2.40 19.50
CA SER A 161 5.68 3.03 20.70
C SER A 161 4.16 3.18 20.62
N GLN A 162 3.59 3.40 19.43
CA GLN A 162 2.14 3.45 19.25
C GLN A 162 1.51 2.05 19.40
N LEU A 163 2.15 1.02 18.84
CA LEU A 163 1.71 -0.37 19.00
C LEU A 163 1.70 -0.77 20.48
N ASN A 164 2.77 -0.46 21.23
CA ASN A 164 2.87 -0.81 22.64
C ASN A 164 1.75 -0.17 23.48
N LYS A 165 1.43 1.11 23.24
CA LYS A 165 0.32 1.79 23.93
C LYS A 165 -1.04 1.12 23.68
N VAL A 166 -1.27 0.67 22.44
CA VAL A 166 -2.50 -0.05 22.09
C VAL A 166 -2.55 -1.41 22.80
N LEU A 167 -1.44 -2.16 22.79
CA LEU A 167 -1.37 -3.47 23.46
C LEU A 167 -1.58 -3.35 24.97
N GLU A 168 -0.99 -2.34 25.60
CA GLU A 168 -1.14 -2.06 27.03
C GLU A 168 -2.61 -1.76 27.38
N TYR A 169 -3.26 -0.86 26.63
CA TYR A 169 -4.68 -0.55 26.84
C TYR A 169 -5.59 -1.76 26.64
N LEU A 170 -5.35 -2.58 25.61
CA LEU A 170 -6.14 -3.79 25.36
C LEU A 170 -5.95 -4.84 26.46
N SER A 171 -4.76 -4.93 27.04
CA SER A 171 -4.48 -5.85 28.15
C SER A 171 -5.27 -5.46 29.39
N GLN A 172 -5.22 -4.17 29.78
CA GLN A 172 -6.00 -3.63 30.90
C GLN A 172 -7.51 -3.82 30.68
N LYS A 173 -8.01 -3.47 29.50
CA LYS A 173 -9.44 -3.59 29.18
C LYS A 173 -9.92 -5.05 29.19
N LYS A 174 -9.05 -6.01 28.91
CA LYS A 174 -9.39 -7.43 28.97
C LYS A 174 -9.54 -7.92 30.41
N GLU A 175 -8.71 -7.43 31.33
CA GLU A 175 -8.84 -7.69 32.77
C GLU A 175 -10.15 -7.12 33.32
N ASP A 176 -10.56 -5.92 32.88
CA ASP A 176 -11.84 -5.33 33.28
C ASP A 176 -13.08 -6.09 32.75
N LEU A 177 -12.91 -6.86 31.66
CA LEU A 177 -13.97 -7.59 30.98
C LEU A 177 -14.02 -9.10 31.33
N SER A 178 -13.05 -9.59 32.10
CA SER A 178 -12.95 -10.98 32.58
C SER A 178 -13.57 -11.15 33.96
#